data_AF-A0A160SXT3-F1
#
_entry.id   AF-A0A160SXT3-F1
#
_cell.length_a   1.000
_cell.length_b   1.000
_cell.length_c   1.000
_cell.angle_alpha   90.00
_cell.angle_beta   90.00
_cell.angle_gamma   90.00
#
_symmetry.space_group_name_H-M   'P 1'
#
loop_
_entity.id
_entity.type
_entity.pdbx_description
1 polymer ?
#
loop_
_entity_poly.entity_id
_entity_poly.type
_entity_poly.pdbx_seq_one_letter_code
_entity_poly.pdbx_strand_id
1 'polypeptide(L)'
;MKRYWVVLLLIMSISVARVARADGVTRVPAEQLAEAIAAAEPGDTIEVTGGVFHGNLVVDKTLTLIGLDGATLDAGNKGTVLRIEAPDSTVRGFTVRNSGDSLDREDSGIIIAGPRGLVEDNVLENVLFGIYINAAPGTIVRGNHITGKELDIARRGDLMRLWDSDDVLIENNVTRNGRDAVLWYSERMTLRNNDFSHGRYGLHFMYCDDATMEGNRLTYNSVGAYLMYGRRMILRDNLIAFNRGPSGYGVGLKDMDDSVITGNRILDNRVGAFVDGSPRELNSTGIVRNNLFAYNDIAIEMLPSVRHNLISDNSFIENEQQIVVAGGGQLRDNEWTVSDRGNYWSDYAGYDGDADGVGEIAYRAERLLDNLLGSRPELRLFLYSPVVNAVDFAARAFPLVRPQPILVDEKPLTQPVMPTAAPLPIDAGEGELWPVFLLPLALLALFIILRVGRRRYHMPSPLATQTGGLSHGE
;
A
#
# COMPACT_ATOMS: atom_id res chain seq x y z
N MET A 1 49.21 58.82 -61.25
CA MET A 1 49.52 57.37 -61.24
C MET A 1 49.39 56.88 -59.80
N LYS A 2 48.21 56.37 -59.40
CA LYS A 2 47.92 54.98 -58.95
C LYS A 2 48.81 54.52 -57.76
N ARG A 3 48.30 54.55 -56.52
CA ARG A 3 47.76 53.41 -55.70
C ARG A 3 48.83 52.31 -55.49
N TYR A 4 49.19 51.85 -54.28
CA TYR A 4 48.37 51.16 -53.28
C TYR A 4 48.99 51.16 -51.87
N TRP A 5 48.11 51.15 -50.87
CA TRP A 5 48.35 50.82 -49.46
C TRP A 5 48.28 49.31 -49.25
N VAL A 6 49.08 48.73 -48.34
CA VAL A 6 48.74 47.51 -47.59
C VAL A 6 49.28 47.64 -46.15
N VAL A 7 48.36 47.66 -45.19
CA VAL A 7 48.54 47.61 -43.74
C VAL A 7 48.52 46.13 -43.31
N LEU A 8 49.50 45.72 -42.50
CA LEU A 8 49.53 44.41 -41.84
C LEU A 8 48.73 44.50 -40.54
N LEU A 9 47.57 43.83 -40.50
CA LEU A 9 46.75 43.61 -39.31
C LEU A 9 46.95 42.16 -38.86
N LEU A 10 47.56 41.99 -37.69
CA LEU A 10 47.74 40.71 -37.01
C LEU A 10 46.37 40.25 -36.47
N ILE A 11 45.82 39.18 -37.03
CA ILE A 11 44.57 38.57 -36.57
C ILE A 11 44.89 37.69 -35.36
N MET A 12 44.38 38.09 -34.20
CA MET A 12 44.28 37.25 -33.00
C MET A 12 43.26 36.14 -33.28
N SER A 13 43.74 34.92 -33.48
CA SER A 13 42.91 33.72 -33.61
C SER A 13 42.32 33.35 -32.25
N ILE A 14 41.02 33.61 -32.08
CA ILE A 14 40.20 33.01 -31.02
C ILE A 14 40.00 31.54 -31.38
N SER A 15 40.64 30.66 -30.62
CA SER A 15 40.46 29.21 -30.70
C SER A 15 39.08 28.84 -30.18
N VAL A 16 38.08 28.78 -31.06
CA VAL A 16 36.82 28.10 -30.76
C VAL A 16 37.15 26.61 -30.68
N ALA A 17 37.08 26.05 -29.47
CA ALA A 17 37.15 24.61 -29.27
C ALA A 17 35.99 23.98 -30.06
N ARG A 18 36.33 23.32 -31.18
CA ARG A 18 35.36 22.52 -31.91
C ARG A 18 35.03 21.31 -31.02
N VAL A 19 33.82 21.28 -30.49
CA VAL A 19 33.21 20.06 -29.96
C VAL A 19 33.22 19.06 -31.11
N ALA A 20 34.02 17.99 -30.95
CA ALA A 20 34.05 16.91 -31.91
C ALA A 20 32.69 16.20 -31.87
N ARG A 21 31.88 16.39 -32.92
CA ARG A 21 30.60 15.70 -33.07
C ARG A 21 30.88 14.31 -33.64
N ALA A 22 30.97 13.33 -32.75
CA ALA A 22 30.95 11.92 -33.08
C ALA A 22 29.64 11.33 -32.53
N ASP A 23 28.84 10.73 -33.42
CA ASP A 23 27.70 9.86 -33.13
C ASP A 23 26.49 10.42 -32.35
N GLY A 24 26.05 11.65 -32.61
CA GLY A 24 24.81 12.19 -32.00
C GLY A 24 24.84 12.26 -30.47
N VAL A 25 26.00 12.01 -29.85
CA VAL A 25 26.23 12.00 -28.42
C VAL A 25 27.04 13.25 -28.06
N THR A 26 26.47 14.08 -27.19
CA THR A 26 27.16 15.26 -26.64
C THR A 26 27.41 15.02 -25.16
N ARG A 27 28.66 15.15 -24.71
CA ARG A 27 29.02 15.03 -23.30
C ARG A 27 29.33 16.40 -22.70
N VAL A 28 28.62 16.78 -21.65
CA VAL A 28 28.77 18.08 -20.97
C VAL A 28 28.65 17.93 -19.45
N PRO A 29 29.23 18.82 -18.64
CA PRO A 29 28.89 18.90 -17.22
C PRO A 29 27.47 19.45 -17.02
N ALA A 30 26.87 19.18 -15.86
CA ALA A 30 25.48 19.55 -15.57
C ALA A 30 25.20 21.06 -15.71
N GLU A 31 26.19 21.91 -15.43
CA GLU A 31 26.09 23.37 -15.56
C GLU A 31 25.87 23.82 -17.02
N GLN A 32 26.26 23.00 -18.00
CA GLN A 32 26.11 23.27 -19.44
C GLN A 32 24.92 22.53 -20.08
N LEU A 33 24.11 21.83 -19.29
CA LEU A 33 23.02 20.99 -19.78
C LEU A 33 22.00 21.78 -20.64
N ALA A 34 21.62 22.99 -20.23
CA ALA A 34 20.67 23.80 -21.01
C ALA A 34 21.22 24.19 -22.38
N GLU A 35 22.52 24.52 -22.46
CA GLU A 35 23.17 24.87 -23.73
C GLU A 35 23.27 23.65 -24.65
N ALA A 36 23.59 22.47 -24.10
CA ALA A 36 23.60 21.21 -24.84
C ALA A 36 22.22 20.84 -25.38
N ILE A 37 21.16 20.98 -24.57
CA ILE A 37 19.78 20.74 -25.00
C ILE A 37 19.38 21.72 -26.10
N ALA A 38 19.73 23.00 -25.98
CA ALA A 38 19.44 23.99 -27.01
C ALA A 38 20.11 23.65 -28.35
N ALA A 39 21.35 23.16 -28.32
CA ALA A 39 22.13 22.80 -29.51
C ALA A 39 21.79 21.42 -30.11
N ALA A 40 21.18 20.52 -29.33
CA ALA A 40 20.87 19.15 -29.73
C ALA A 40 19.75 19.09 -30.78
N GLU A 41 19.88 18.13 -31.70
CA GLU A 41 18.84 17.75 -32.66
C GLU A 41 17.92 16.67 -32.05
N PRO A 42 16.64 16.58 -32.48
CA PRO A 42 15.77 15.49 -32.02
C PRO A 42 16.40 14.11 -32.29
N GLY A 43 16.43 13.27 -31.28
CA GLY A 43 17.06 11.95 -31.28
C GLY A 43 18.48 11.93 -30.71
N ASP A 44 19.11 13.10 -30.49
CA ASP A 44 20.45 13.17 -29.91
C ASP A 44 20.47 12.65 -28.45
N THR A 45 21.63 12.15 -28.05
CA THR A 45 21.95 11.76 -26.68
C THR A 45 22.82 12.82 -26.02
N ILE A 46 22.47 13.19 -24.79
CA ILE A 46 23.27 14.09 -23.96
C ILE A 46 23.69 13.34 -22.70
N GLU A 47 24.99 13.09 -22.61
CA GLU A 47 25.63 12.55 -21.42
C GLU A 47 26.05 13.70 -20.51
N VAL A 48 25.43 13.76 -19.34
CA VAL A 48 25.68 14.79 -18.34
C VAL A 48 26.65 14.23 -17.32
N THR A 49 27.91 14.65 -17.40
CA THR A 49 28.90 14.33 -16.36
C THR A 49 28.56 15.12 -15.09
N GLY A 50 28.95 14.59 -13.91
CA GLY A 50 28.66 15.15 -12.60
C GLY A 50 28.74 16.68 -12.47
N GLY A 51 28.09 17.21 -11.45
CA GLY A 51 27.87 18.66 -11.29
C GLY A 51 26.41 18.94 -10.94
N VAL A 52 26.04 20.21 -10.87
CA VAL A 52 24.67 20.61 -10.52
C VAL A 52 24.10 21.57 -11.56
N PHE A 53 23.01 21.16 -12.19
CA PHE A 53 22.13 22.07 -12.93
C PHE A 53 21.16 22.73 -11.94
N HIS A 54 21.29 24.05 -11.77
CA HIS A 54 20.39 24.83 -10.93
C HIS A 54 19.24 25.42 -11.74
N GLY A 55 18.02 25.07 -11.37
CA GLY A 55 16.80 25.60 -11.99
C GLY A 55 15.82 24.51 -12.41
N ASN A 56 14.79 24.94 -13.14
CA ASN A 56 13.76 24.06 -13.70
C ASN A 56 14.13 23.75 -15.16
N LEU A 57 14.11 22.46 -15.53
CA LEU A 57 14.48 22.00 -16.86
C LEU A 57 13.24 21.56 -17.64
N VAL A 58 13.13 21.99 -18.89
CA VAL A 58 12.10 21.55 -19.84
C VAL A 58 12.76 20.91 -21.06
N VAL A 59 12.30 19.73 -21.44
CA VAL A 59 12.76 18.96 -22.59
C VAL A 59 11.61 18.86 -23.59
N ASP A 60 11.66 19.70 -24.62
CA ASP A 60 10.62 19.86 -25.65
C ASP A 60 11.00 19.21 -27.00
N LYS A 61 12.17 18.58 -27.07
CA LYS A 61 12.66 17.77 -28.20
C LYS A 61 12.91 16.35 -27.74
N THR A 62 12.67 15.38 -28.62
CA THR A 62 12.97 13.97 -28.34
C THR A 62 14.46 13.84 -28.06
N LEU A 63 14.84 13.48 -26.84
CA LEU A 63 16.23 13.40 -26.42
C LEU A 63 16.45 12.21 -25.49
N THR A 64 17.67 11.70 -25.48
CA THR A 64 18.15 10.78 -24.45
C THR A 64 19.08 11.50 -23.50
N LEU A 65 18.64 11.78 -22.28
CA LEU A 65 19.45 12.39 -21.22
C LEU A 65 19.99 11.30 -20.30
N ILE A 66 21.31 11.27 -20.11
CA ILE A 66 21.99 10.29 -19.27
C ILE A 66 22.84 11.01 -18.23
N GLY A 67 22.46 10.92 -16.96
CA GLY A 67 23.25 11.37 -15.83
C GLY A 67 24.38 10.38 -15.54
N LEU A 68 25.60 10.90 -15.46
CA LEU A 68 26.82 10.17 -15.12
C LEU A 68 27.46 10.82 -13.89
N ASP A 69 28.18 10.03 -13.09
CA ASP A 69 29.02 10.52 -11.98
C ASP A 69 28.29 11.47 -11.00
N GLY A 70 27.01 11.21 -10.70
CA GLY A 70 26.22 12.00 -9.77
C GLY A 70 25.67 13.32 -10.32
N ALA A 71 25.47 13.43 -11.64
CA ALA A 71 24.82 14.59 -12.26
C ALA A 71 23.47 14.90 -11.58
N THR A 72 23.34 16.13 -11.11
CA THR A 72 22.21 16.56 -10.28
C THR A 72 21.39 17.65 -10.96
N LEU A 73 20.06 17.49 -10.95
CA LEU A 73 19.09 18.53 -11.26
C LEU A 73 18.49 19.06 -9.95
N ASP A 74 18.63 20.36 -9.70
CA ASP A 74 18.24 20.98 -8.42
C ASP A 74 17.38 22.22 -8.64
N ALA A 75 16.09 22.12 -8.29
CA ALA A 75 15.14 23.23 -8.45
C ALA A 75 15.14 24.22 -7.27
N GLY A 76 16.00 24.05 -6.26
CA GLY A 76 16.16 25.03 -5.18
C GLY A 76 14.88 25.26 -4.35
N ASN A 77 14.08 24.22 -4.17
CA ASN A 77 12.75 24.22 -3.53
C ASN A 77 11.70 25.08 -4.25
N LYS A 78 11.77 25.20 -5.58
CA LYS A 78 10.83 25.98 -6.38
C LYS A 78 10.43 25.27 -7.66
N GLY A 79 9.14 25.04 -7.86
CA GLY A 79 8.60 24.49 -9.11
C GLY A 79 8.98 23.02 -9.36
N THR A 80 8.68 22.54 -10.55
CA THR A 80 9.03 21.20 -11.01
C THR A 80 10.48 21.12 -11.47
N VAL A 81 11.23 20.09 -11.07
CA VAL A 81 12.66 19.99 -11.41
C VAL A 81 12.87 19.72 -12.89
N LEU A 82 12.19 18.70 -13.43
CA LEU A 82 12.29 18.31 -14.83
C LEU A 82 10.90 18.06 -15.43
N ARG A 83 10.65 18.63 -16.61
CA ARG A 83 9.46 18.38 -17.41
C ARG A 83 9.86 17.89 -18.80
N ILE A 84 9.33 16.75 -19.21
CA ILE A 84 9.57 16.11 -20.51
C ILE A 84 8.29 16.23 -21.33
N GLU A 85 8.30 17.04 -22.37
CA GLU A 85 7.13 17.28 -23.24
C GLU A 85 7.21 16.50 -24.55
N ALA A 86 8.41 16.19 -25.02
CA ALA A 86 8.59 15.46 -26.28
C ALA A 86 8.36 13.95 -26.14
N PRO A 87 7.77 13.31 -27.16
CA PRO A 87 7.58 11.87 -27.18
C PRO A 87 8.93 11.13 -27.26
N ASP A 88 8.93 9.85 -26.89
CA ASP A 88 10.06 8.93 -27.08
C ASP A 88 11.36 9.42 -26.39
N SER A 89 11.24 10.29 -25.40
CA SER A 89 12.36 10.86 -24.65
C SER A 89 12.76 9.94 -23.50
N THR A 90 14.05 9.89 -23.23
CA THR A 90 14.63 9.09 -22.14
C THR A 90 15.33 9.98 -21.13
N VAL A 91 15.13 9.71 -19.85
CA VAL A 91 15.86 10.33 -18.74
C VAL A 91 16.32 9.25 -17.77
N ARG A 92 17.64 9.15 -17.59
CA ARG A 92 18.22 8.13 -16.71
C ARG A 92 19.45 8.58 -15.93
N GLY A 93 19.67 7.99 -14.76
CA GLY A 93 20.92 8.15 -13.99
C GLY A 93 21.10 9.50 -13.29
N PHE A 94 20.05 10.32 -13.19
CA PHE A 94 20.13 11.62 -12.52
C PHE A 94 19.79 11.54 -11.03
N THR A 95 20.43 12.40 -10.25
CA THR A 95 19.86 12.85 -8.98
C THR A 95 18.95 14.03 -9.25
N VAL A 96 17.69 13.96 -8.85
CA VAL A 96 16.66 15.00 -9.08
C VAL A 96 16.12 15.44 -7.73
N ARG A 97 16.31 16.70 -7.35
CA ARG A 97 16.03 17.11 -5.98
C ARG A 97 15.45 18.49 -5.80
N ASN A 98 14.89 18.70 -4.61
CA ASN A 98 14.41 19.98 -4.11
C ASN A 98 13.35 20.60 -5.03
N SER A 99 12.30 19.85 -5.40
CA SER A 99 11.13 20.44 -6.03
C SER A 99 10.49 21.50 -5.13
N GLY A 100 9.58 22.32 -5.67
CA GLY A 100 8.71 23.17 -4.88
C GLY A 100 7.73 22.39 -3.99
N ASP A 101 6.92 23.14 -3.24
CA ASP A 101 5.98 22.63 -2.22
C ASP A 101 4.51 22.99 -2.52
N SER A 102 4.19 23.44 -3.74
CA SER A 102 2.81 23.73 -4.13
C SER A 102 2.06 22.47 -4.56
N LEU A 103 1.04 22.11 -3.77
CA LEU A 103 0.09 21.06 -4.12
C LEU A 103 -0.76 21.44 -5.34
N ASP A 104 -1.14 22.71 -5.47
CA ASP A 104 -2.00 23.19 -6.57
C ASP A 104 -1.30 23.17 -7.94
N ARG A 105 0.00 23.50 -7.98
CA ARG A 105 0.81 23.42 -9.20
C ARG A 105 1.42 22.05 -9.43
N GLU A 106 1.27 21.16 -8.45
CA GLU A 106 1.82 19.80 -8.48
C GLU A 106 3.34 19.82 -8.71
N ASP A 107 4.05 20.67 -7.94
CA ASP A 107 5.50 20.85 -8.07
C ASP A 107 6.20 19.47 -7.91
N SER A 108 6.79 18.97 -9.00
CA SER A 108 7.22 17.57 -9.10
C SER A 108 8.74 17.41 -9.25
N GLY A 109 9.26 16.22 -8.96
CA GLY A 109 10.60 15.82 -9.39
C GLY A 109 10.66 15.76 -10.91
N ILE A 110 9.89 14.83 -11.50
CA ILE A 110 9.84 14.65 -12.95
C ILE A 110 8.38 14.62 -13.40
N ILE A 111 8.02 15.46 -14.40
CA ILE A 111 6.75 15.32 -15.14
C ILE A 111 7.06 14.79 -16.54
N ILE A 112 6.35 13.75 -16.95
CA ILE A 112 6.38 13.19 -18.31
C ILE A 112 5.03 13.48 -18.94
N ALA A 113 5.03 14.33 -19.97
CA ALA A 113 3.85 14.71 -20.74
C ALA A 113 3.92 14.28 -22.22
N GLY A 114 5.10 13.86 -22.69
CA GLY A 114 5.27 13.22 -23.99
C GLY A 114 5.01 11.71 -23.92
N PRO A 115 4.29 11.10 -24.88
CA PRO A 115 4.01 9.67 -24.88
C PRO A 115 5.28 8.85 -25.10
N ARG A 116 5.25 7.59 -24.67
CA ARG A 116 6.36 6.62 -24.81
C ARG A 116 7.67 7.09 -24.19
N GLY A 117 7.58 7.87 -23.11
CA GLY A 117 8.74 8.30 -22.34
C GLY A 117 9.35 7.14 -21.56
N LEU A 118 10.67 7.21 -21.32
CA LEU A 118 11.39 6.29 -20.44
C LEU A 118 12.06 7.06 -19.32
N VAL A 119 11.66 6.80 -18.06
CA VAL A 119 12.30 7.37 -16.87
C VAL A 119 12.85 6.24 -16.03
N GLU A 120 14.18 6.12 -16.00
CA GLU A 120 14.82 4.98 -15.37
C GLU A 120 16.05 5.28 -14.53
N ASP A 121 16.28 4.49 -13.48
CA ASP A 121 17.50 4.51 -12.68
C ASP A 121 17.86 5.91 -12.15
N ASN A 122 16.84 6.73 -11.82
CA ASN A 122 17.03 8.05 -11.21
C ASN A 122 16.83 7.98 -9.69
N VAL A 123 17.48 8.90 -8.99
CA VAL A 123 17.32 9.11 -7.54
C VAL A 123 16.62 10.45 -7.33
N LEU A 124 15.38 10.42 -6.84
CA LEU A 124 14.57 11.59 -6.53
C LEU A 124 14.56 11.83 -5.03
N GLU A 125 14.99 13.01 -4.58
CA GLU A 125 15.11 13.34 -3.16
C GLU A 125 14.47 14.67 -2.81
N ASN A 126 13.78 14.73 -1.67
CA ASN A 126 13.15 15.96 -1.18
C ASN A 126 12.19 16.57 -2.23
N VAL A 127 11.38 15.72 -2.86
CA VAL A 127 10.38 16.08 -3.88
C VAL A 127 8.96 16.01 -3.29
N LEU A 128 8.10 16.96 -3.68
CA LEU A 128 6.70 16.97 -3.21
C LEU A 128 5.91 15.90 -3.95
N PHE A 129 5.85 15.99 -5.28
CA PHE A 129 5.44 14.90 -6.16
C PHE A 129 6.67 14.27 -6.77
N GLY A 130 6.70 12.95 -6.91
CA GLY A 130 7.87 12.24 -7.40
C GLY A 130 7.95 12.25 -8.92
N ILE A 131 7.42 11.18 -9.53
CA ILE A 131 7.25 11.07 -10.98
C ILE A 131 5.77 11.19 -11.31
N TYR A 132 5.43 12.12 -12.19
CA TYR A 132 4.08 12.34 -12.68
C TYR A 132 3.99 12.08 -14.18
N ILE A 133 3.30 10.99 -14.54
CA ILE A 133 2.90 10.65 -15.91
C ILE A 133 1.58 11.35 -16.20
N ASN A 134 1.60 12.35 -17.08
CA ASN A 134 0.49 13.26 -17.34
C ASN A 134 0.11 13.21 -18.82
N ALA A 135 -0.95 12.47 -19.16
CA ALA A 135 -1.40 12.25 -20.54
C ALA A 135 -0.28 11.71 -21.47
N ALA A 136 0.52 10.77 -20.95
CA ALA A 136 1.70 10.22 -21.60
C ALA A 136 1.59 8.69 -21.74
N PRO A 137 0.74 8.17 -22.65
CA PRO A 137 0.56 6.74 -22.83
C PRO A 137 1.83 6.04 -23.32
N GLY A 138 1.96 4.75 -23.00
CA GLY A 138 3.12 3.94 -23.36
C GLY A 138 4.38 4.26 -22.55
N THR A 139 4.28 5.07 -21.50
CA THR A 139 5.41 5.46 -20.65
C THR A 139 5.92 4.29 -19.83
N ILE A 140 7.24 4.20 -19.67
CA ILE A 140 7.91 3.23 -18.81
C ILE A 140 8.63 3.99 -17.69
N VAL A 141 8.33 3.63 -16.45
CA VAL A 141 9.01 4.14 -15.25
C VAL A 141 9.64 2.98 -14.52
N ARG A 142 10.98 2.90 -14.47
CA ARG A 142 11.65 1.74 -13.87
C ARG A 142 12.91 2.02 -13.06
N GLY A 143 13.12 1.27 -11.99
CA GLY A 143 14.38 1.34 -11.23
C GLY A 143 14.63 2.67 -10.52
N ASN A 144 13.63 3.52 -10.35
CA ASN A 144 13.80 4.82 -9.70
C ASN A 144 13.66 4.69 -8.18
N HIS A 145 14.46 5.47 -7.44
CA HIS A 145 14.33 5.61 -5.98
C HIS A 145 13.78 6.99 -5.65
N ILE A 146 12.64 7.07 -4.98
CA ILE A 146 11.91 8.33 -4.78
C ILE A 146 11.62 8.52 -3.29
N THR A 147 12.18 9.59 -2.71
CA THR A 147 11.92 10.00 -1.33
C THR A 147 11.24 11.36 -1.28
N GLY A 148 10.07 11.40 -0.64
CA GLY A 148 9.27 12.61 -0.50
C GLY A 148 9.87 13.65 0.45
N LYS A 149 9.29 14.86 0.45
CA LYS A 149 9.60 15.88 1.45
C LYS A 149 9.18 15.46 2.86
N GLU A 150 9.96 15.84 3.85
CA GLU A 150 9.64 15.68 5.28
C GLU A 150 8.53 16.64 5.70
N LEU A 151 7.29 16.23 5.45
CA LEU A 151 6.05 16.95 5.75
C LEU A 151 5.05 16.02 6.44
N ASP A 152 4.07 16.61 7.13
CA ASP A 152 2.89 15.86 7.58
C ASP A 152 2.16 15.23 6.38
N ILE A 153 1.55 14.07 6.58
CA ILE A 153 0.94 13.26 5.51
C ILE A 153 -0.06 14.04 4.63
N ALA A 154 -0.81 14.97 5.22
CA ALA A 154 -1.80 15.79 4.50
C ALA A 154 -1.17 16.83 3.55
N ARG A 155 0.11 17.18 3.78
CA ARG A 155 0.87 18.16 3.01
C ARG A 155 1.83 17.51 2.00
N ARG A 156 2.04 16.20 2.08
CA ARG A 156 2.85 15.44 1.12
C ARG A 156 2.13 15.37 -0.24
N GLY A 157 2.91 15.31 -1.31
CA GLY A 157 2.41 15.00 -2.65
C GLY A 157 2.53 13.50 -2.96
N ASP A 158 2.09 13.13 -4.15
CA ASP A 158 2.04 11.75 -4.62
C ASP A 158 3.39 11.41 -5.29
N LEU A 159 4.06 10.34 -4.84
CA LEU A 159 5.41 10.03 -5.32
C LEU A 159 5.43 9.29 -6.65
N MET A 160 4.33 8.62 -6.95
CA MET A 160 4.05 8.08 -8.27
C MET A 160 2.65 8.56 -8.63
N ARG A 161 2.52 9.29 -9.72
CA ARG A 161 1.22 9.78 -10.18
C ARG A 161 1.04 9.50 -11.65
N LEU A 162 -0.14 9.03 -11.99
CA LEU A 162 -0.53 8.73 -13.36
C LEU A 162 -1.93 9.28 -13.61
N TRP A 163 -2.06 10.05 -14.68
CA TRP A 163 -3.33 10.58 -15.15
C TRP A 163 -3.47 10.38 -16.66
N ASP A 164 -4.60 9.81 -17.10
CA ASP A 164 -4.99 9.71 -18.51
C ASP A 164 -3.91 9.10 -19.42
N SER A 165 -3.28 8.00 -18.97
CA SER A 165 -2.13 7.40 -19.62
C SER A 165 -2.23 5.88 -19.67
N ASP A 166 -2.67 5.38 -20.83
CA ASP A 166 -2.78 3.94 -21.10
C ASP A 166 -1.44 3.26 -21.39
N ASP A 167 -1.43 1.93 -21.31
CA ASP A 167 -0.31 1.08 -21.75
C ASP A 167 1.01 1.38 -20.99
N VAL A 168 0.88 1.75 -19.71
CA VAL A 168 2.00 2.16 -18.85
C VAL A 168 2.60 0.97 -18.08
N LEU A 169 3.93 0.95 -18.01
CA LEU A 169 4.72 0.02 -17.19
C LEU A 169 5.42 0.78 -16.06
N ILE A 170 5.12 0.40 -14.81
CA ILE A 170 5.80 0.89 -13.60
C ILE A 170 6.46 -0.31 -12.93
N GLU A 171 7.79 -0.39 -12.95
CA GLU A 171 8.49 -1.58 -12.43
C GLU A 171 9.75 -1.29 -11.62
N ASN A 172 10.00 -2.11 -10.59
CA ASN A 172 11.24 -2.05 -9.81
C ASN A 172 11.52 -0.67 -9.18
N ASN A 173 10.50 0.16 -8.95
CA ASN A 173 10.66 1.46 -8.31
C ASN A 173 10.52 1.32 -6.79
N VAL A 174 11.21 2.19 -6.05
CA VAL A 174 11.09 2.32 -4.60
C VAL A 174 10.59 3.72 -4.28
N THR A 175 9.49 3.81 -3.53
CA THR A 175 8.96 5.09 -3.05
C THR A 175 8.83 5.07 -1.54
N ARG A 176 9.26 6.15 -0.89
CA ARG A 176 9.18 6.30 0.58
C ARG A 176 8.80 7.70 0.99
N ASN A 177 8.09 7.79 2.10
CA ASN A 177 7.69 9.07 2.73
C ASN A 177 6.87 9.97 1.80
N GLY A 178 6.03 9.36 0.96
CA GLY A 178 5.06 10.05 0.12
C GLY A 178 3.72 10.28 0.79
N ARG A 179 2.77 10.87 0.06
CA ARG A 179 1.35 10.71 0.34
C ARG A 179 0.85 9.42 -0.27
N ASP A 180 0.77 9.34 -1.60
CA ASP A 180 0.18 8.19 -2.29
C ASP A 180 1.03 7.77 -3.52
N ALA A 181 0.74 6.58 -4.06
CA ALA A 181 0.86 6.32 -5.49
C ALA A 181 -0.53 6.33 -6.13
N VAL A 182 -0.82 7.31 -7.00
CA VAL A 182 -2.17 7.54 -7.55
C VAL A 182 -2.21 7.22 -9.04
N LEU A 183 -3.19 6.43 -9.46
CA LEU A 183 -3.44 6.04 -10.84
C LEU A 183 -4.89 6.34 -11.21
N TRP A 184 -5.10 7.22 -12.19
CA TRP A 184 -6.42 7.73 -12.56
C TRP A 184 -6.69 7.67 -14.06
N TYR A 185 -7.92 7.25 -14.42
CA TYR A 185 -8.46 7.31 -15.78
C TYR A 185 -7.55 6.64 -16.80
N SER A 186 -7.17 5.37 -16.57
CA SER A 186 -6.18 4.71 -17.43
C SER A 186 -6.38 3.22 -17.49
N GLU A 187 -5.94 2.64 -18.60
CA GLU A 187 -6.14 1.23 -18.92
C GLU A 187 -4.83 0.53 -19.28
N ARG A 188 -4.85 -0.81 -19.20
CA ARG A 188 -3.75 -1.69 -19.68
C ARG A 188 -2.42 -1.38 -19.01
N MET A 189 -2.43 -1.31 -17.68
CA MET A 189 -1.25 -0.98 -16.89
C MET A 189 -0.59 -2.22 -16.28
N THR A 190 0.73 -2.21 -16.18
CA THR A 190 1.47 -3.21 -15.41
C THR A 190 2.29 -2.53 -14.32
N LEU A 191 2.03 -2.90 -13.07
CA LEU A 191 2.79 -2.46 -11.90
C LEU A 191 3.45 -3.67 -11.29
N ARG A 192 4.78 -3.80 -11.43
CA ARG A 192 5.48 -4.99 -10.94
C ARG A 192 6.74 -4.74 -10.13
N ASN A 193 6.93 -5.54 -9.08
CA ASN A 193 8.15 -5.53 -8.26
C ASN A 193 8.49 -4.17 -7.65
N ASN A 194 7.50 -3.31 -7.41
CA ASN A 194 7.71 -2.01 -6.78
C ASN A 194 7.62 -2.11 -5.25
N ASP A 195 8.27 -1.19 -4.54
CA ASP A 195 8.12 -0.97 -3.10
C ASP A 195 7.45 0.40 -2.87
N PHE A 196 6.23 0.38 -2.32
CA PHE A 196 5.51 1.57 -1.89
C PHE A 196 5.33 1.50 -0.37
N SER A 197 6.07 2.35 0.35
CA SER A 197 6.05 2.31 1.81
C SER A 197 6.04 3.67 2.49
N HIS A 198 5.55 3.69 3.74
CA HIS A 198 5.50 4.88 4.60
C HIS A 198 4.67 6.04 4.00
N GLY A 199 3.63 5.69 3.24
CA GLY A 199 2.64 6.60 2.69
C GLY A 199 1.26 6.45 3.34
N ARG A 200 0.28 7.16 2.78
CA ARG A 200 -1.14 6.97 3.05
C ARG A 200 -1.67 5.81 2.22
N TYR A 201 -1.66 5.92 0.89
CA TYR A 201 -2.03 4.81 0.00
C TYR A 201 -0.81 4.28 -0.74
N GLY A 202 -0.47 3.01 -0.53
CA GLY A 202 0.60 2.35 -1.28
C GLY A 202 0.27 2.29 -2.77
N LEU A 203 -0.97 1.91 -3.12
CA LEU A 203 -1.56 2.05 -4.45
C LEU A 203 -2.98 2.61 -4.33
N HIS A 204 -3.31 3.62 -5.11
CA HIS A 204 -4.61 4.28 -5.14
C HIS A 204 -5.12 4.37 -6.57
N PHE A 205 -6.04 3.50 -6.94
CA PHE A 205 -6.66 3.48 -8.27
C PHE A 205 -8.04 4.12 -8.22
N MET A 206 -8.34 4.98 -9.19
CA MET A 206 -9.70 5.44 -9.45
C MET A 206 -9.98 5.44 -10.96
N TYR A 207 -11.07 4.79 -11.37
CA TYR A 207 -11.49 4.76 -12.78
C TYR A 207 -10.43 4.16 -13.71
N CYS A 208 -9.92 2.99 -13.34
CA CYS A 208 -8.93 2.27 -14.12
C CYS A 208 -9.38 0.85 -14.43
N ASP A 209 -9.08 0.38 -15.64
CA ASP A 209 -9.41 -0.96 -16.10
C ASP A 209 -8.16 -1.72 -16.58
N ASP A 210 -8.25 -3.05 -16.62
CA ASP A 210 -7.24 -3.91 -17.25
C ASP A 210 -5.81 -3.73 -16.69
N ALA A 211 -5.66 -3.60 -15.37
CA ALA A 211 -4.34 -3.51 -14.75
C ALA A 211 -3.89 -4.81 -14.08
N THR A 212 -2.60 -5.11 -14.19
CA THR A 212 -1.93 -6.17 -13.44
C THR A 212 -0.96 -5.57 -12.44
N MET A 213 -1.12 -5.92 -11.16
CA MET A 213 -0.25 -5.53 -10.07
C MET A 213 0.37 -6.78 -9.44
N GLU A 214 1.66 -7.00 -9.68
CA GLU A 214 2.35 -8.23 -9.31
C GLU A 214 3.68 -8.07 -8.57
N GLY A 215 3.99 -8.93 -7.60
CA GLY A 215 5.30 -8.93 -6.94
C GLY A 215 5.62 -7.66 -6.13
N ASN A 216 4.65 -6.76 -5.91
CA ASN A 216 4.87 -5.49 -5.23
C ASN A 216 4.91 -5.68 -3.70
N ARG A 217 5.57 -4.74 -3.02
CA ARG A 217 5.56 -4.59 -1.57
C ARG A 217 4.81 -3.31 -1.20
N LEU A 218 3.68 -3.47 -0.54
CA LEU A 218 2.82 -2.39 -0.07
C LEU A 218 2.83 -2.44 1.46
N THR A 219 3.80 -1.75 2.06
CA THR A 219 4.11 -1.92 3.49
C THR A 219 4.15 -0.63 4.27
N TYR A 220 3.75 -0.68 5.54
CA TYR A 220 3.80 0.48 6.44
C TYR A 220 3.04 1.70 5.90
N ASN A 221 1.96 1.48 5.15
CA ASN A 221 1.08 2.55 4.69
C ASN A 221 -0.17 2.66 5.58
N SER A 222 -0.94 3.73 5.45
CA SER A 222 -2.28 3.76 6.04
C SER A 222 -3.23 2.77 5.37
N VAL A 223 -3.04 2.52 4.07
CA VAL A 223 -3.75 1.53 3.24
C VAL A 223 -2.76 0.97 2.21
N GLY A 224 -2.73 -0.35 2.05
CA GLY A 224 -1.83 -1.02 1.10
C GLY A 224 -2.20 -0.70 -0.35
N ALA A 225 -3.31 -1.25 -0.83
CA ALA A 225 -3.90 -0.94 -2.13
C ALA A 225 -5.39 -0.61 -1.98
N TYR A 226 -5.88 0.44 -2.64
CA TYR A 226 -7.32 0.71 -2.78
C TYR A 226 -7.68 0.83 -4.26
N LEU A 227 -8.55 -0.08 -4.72
CA LEU A 227 -9.07 -0.12 -6.09
C LEU A 227 -10.50 0.38 -6.09
N MET A 228 -10.78 1.40 -6.91
CA MET A 228 -12.07 2.08 -6.93
C MET A 228 -12.58 2.30 -8.35
N TYR A 229 -13.84 1.92 -8.59
CA TYR A 229 -14.60 2.23 -9.81
C TYR A 229 -13.94 1.71 -11.10
N GLY A 230 -13.57 0.43 -11.13
CA GLY A 230 -12.85 -0.14 -12.26
C GLY A 230 -13.17 -1.61 -12.49
N ARG A 231 -12.50 -2.21 -13.46
CA ARG A 231 -12.77 -3.58 -13.90
C ARG A 231 -11.54 -4.35 -14.37
N ARG A 232 -11.57 -5.68 -14.27
CA ARG A 232 -10.51 -6.58 -14.75
C ARG A 232 -9.14 -6.24 -14.14
N MET A 233 -9.14 -5.97 -12.84
CA MET A 233 -7.92 -5.70 -12.07
C MET A 233 -7.37 -6.98 -11.46
N ILE A 234 -6.10 -7.28 -11.73
CA ILE A 234 -5.40 -8.47 -11.22
C ILE A 234 -4.38 -8.04 -10.18
N LEU A 235 -4.64 -8.37 -8.91
CA LEU A 235 -3.69 -8.20 -7.82
C LEU A 235 -3.11 -9.57 -7.48
N ARG A 236 -1.88 -9.86 -7.91
CA ARG A 236 -1.27 -11.18 -7.73
C ARG A 236 0.10 -11.19 -7.09
N ASP A 237 0.37 -12.17 -6.24
CA ASP A 237 1.72 -12.42 -5.72
C ASP A 237 2.37 -11.18 -5.07
N ASN A 238 1.57 -10.36 -4.38
CA ASN A 238 2.07 -9.18 -3.67
C ASN A 238 2.27 -9.45 -2.17
N LEU A 239 3.15 -8.68 -1.54
CA LEU A 239 3.22 -8.53 -0.10
C LEU A 239 2.47 -7.26 0.31
N ILE A 240 1.44 -7.41 1.12
CA ILE A 240 0.59 -6.31 1.61
C ILE A 240 0.55 -6.41 3.12
N ALA A 241 1.45 -5.69 3.79
CA ALA A 241 1.73 -5.93 5.19
C ALA A 241 1.91 -4.69 6.04
N PHE A 242 1.59 -4.80 7.33
CA PHE A 242 1.83 -3.75 8.33
C PHE A 242 1.12 -2.43 7.98
N ASN A 243 0.01 -2.47 7.24
CA ASN A 243 -0.74 -1.27 6.89
C ASN A 243 -1.71 -0.91 8.02
N ARG A 244 -1.43 0.22 8.68
CA ARG A 244 -2.09 0.67 9.90
C ARG A 244 -2.43 2.15 9.78
N GLY A 245 -3.64 2.52 10.18
CA GLY A 245 -4.16 3.88 10.10
C GLY A 245 -5.67 3.90 10.39
N PRO A 246 -6.36 5.04 10.21
CA PRO A 246 -7.80 5.12 10.48
C PRO A 246 -8.61 4.05 9.74
N SER A 247 -8.29 3.81 8.47
CA SER A 247 -8.84 2.69 7.70
C SER A 247 -7.98 1.43 7.82
N GLY A 248 -6.65 1.51 7.69
CA GLY A 248 -5.75 0.36 7.93
C GLY A 248 -6.01 -0.85 7.03
N TYR A 249 -6.50 -0.64 5.81
CA TYR A 249 -6.85 -1.70 4.87
C TYR A 249 -5.59 -2.22 4.17
N GLY A 250 -5.41 -3.54 4.08
CA GLY A 250 -4.44 -4.14 3.19
C GLY A 250 -4.87 -3.93 1.74
N VAL A 251 -6.04 -4.47 1.39
CA VAL A 251 -6.69 -4.30 0.09
C VAL A 251 -8.08 -3.71 0.27
N GLY A 252 -8.37 -2.57 -0.34
CA GLY A 252 -9.72 -2.02 -0.45
C GLY A 252 -10.27 -2.24 -1.86
N LEU A 253 -11.50 -2.70 -1.96
CA LEU A 253 -12.26 -2.80 -3.22
C LEU A 253 -13.54 -1.99 -3.09
N LYS A 254 -13.72 -1.02 -3.99
CA LYS A 254 -14.96 -0.25 -4.09
C LYS A 254 -15.48 -0.24 -5.52
N ASP A 255 -16.69 -0.77 -5.71
CA ASP A 255 -17.34 -0.82 -7.01
C ASP A 255 -16.44 -1.43 -8.11
N MET A 256 -15.77 -2.53 -7.77
CA MET A 256 -14.79 -3.23 -8.63
C MET A 256 -15.40 -4.47 -9.28
N ASP A 257 -15.46 -4.47 -10.61
CA ASP A 257 -16.00 -5.58 -11.39
C ASP A 257 -14.87 -6.53 -11.89
N ASP A 258 -15.12 -7.82 -11.96
CA ASP A 258 -14.21 -8.86 -12.51
C ASP A 258 -12.77 -8.80 -11.97
N SER A 259 -12.62 -8.47 -10.67
CA SER A 259 -11.31 -8.40 -10.03
C SER A 259 -10.79 -9.78 -9.63
N VAL A 260 -9.47 -9.98 -9.73
CA VAL A 260 -8.80 -11.23 -9.36
C VAL A 260 -7.71 -10.92 -8.33
N ILE A 261 -7.93 -11.35 -7.10
CA ILE A 261 -7.00 -11.21 -5.98
C ILE A 261 -6.42 -12.60 -5.69
N THR A 262 -5.17 -12.86 -6.05
CA THR A 262 -4.61 -14.22 -5.98
C THR A 262 -3.16 -14.31 -5.53
N GLY A 263 -2.80 -15.31 -4.74
CA GLY A 263 -1.38 -15.55 -4.42
C GLY A 263 -0.76 -14.48 -3.51
N ASN A 264 -1.53 -13.57 -2.93
CA ASN A 264 -0.98 -12.47 -2.12
C ASN A 264 -0.71 -12.91 -0.67
N ARG A 265 0.27 -12.27 -0.02
CA ARG A 265 0.46 -12.31 1.43
C ARG A 265 -0.07 -11.03 2.04
N ILE A 266 -1.17 -11.13 2.77
CA ILE A 266 -1.90 -10.04 3.40
C ILE A 266 -1.75 -10.18 4.92
N LEU A 267 -0.75 -9.50 5.47
CA LEU A 267 -0.21 -9.78 6.80
C LEU A 267 -0.29 -8.58 7.74
N ASP A 268 -0.79 -8.77 8.97
CA ASP A 268 -0.68 -7.76 10.04
C ASP A 268 -1.21 -6.36 9.66
N ASN A 269 -2.33 -6.33 8.92
CA ASN A 269 -3.07 -5.11 8.63
C ASN A 269 -4.22 -4.96 9.64
N ARG A 270 -4.76 -3.74 9.81
CA ARG A 270 -5.99 -3.57 10.61
C ARG A 270 -7.15 -4.37 9.99
N VAL A 271 -7.29 -4.27 8.67
CA VAL A 271 -8.21 -5.11 7.89
C VAL A 271 -7.44 -5.65 6.70
N GLY A 272 -7.39 -6.96 6.51
CA GLY A 272 -6.68 -7.58 5.39
C GLY A 272 -7.29 -7.18 4.05
N ALA A 273 -8.60 -7.40 3.87
CA ALA A 273 -9.36 -6.88 2.75
C ALA A 273 -10.67 -6.21 3.18
N PHE A 274 -10.96 -5.02 2.65
CA PHE A 274 -12.23 -4.34 2.78
C PHE A 274 -12.97 -4.36 1.43
N VAL A 275 -14.22 -4.82 1.41
CA VAL A 275 -15.01 -4.97 0.18
C VAL A 275 -16.33 -4.21 0.28
N ASP A 276 -16.51 -3.28 -0.65
CA ASP A 276 -17.70 -2.44 -0.80
C ASP A 276 -18.21 -2.53 -2.24
N GLY A 277 -19.43 -3.04 -2.41
CA GLY A 277 -20.11 -3.06 -3.71
C GLY A 277 -19.31 -3.72 -4.84
N SER A 278 -18.46 -4.71 -4.52
CA SER A 278 -17.55 -5.32 -5.47
C SER A 278 -17.80 -6.84 -5.55
N PRO A 279 -18.33 -7.36 -6.67
CA PRO A 279 -18.74 -6.64 -7.88
C PRO A 279 -19.97 -5.75 -7.74
N ARG A 280 -20.05 -4.73 -8.60
CA ARG A 280 -21.17 -3.80 -8.70
C ARG A 280 -22.18 -4.31 -9.72
N GLU A 281 -21.70 -4.84 -10.84
CA GLU A 281 -22.55 -5.36 -11.92
C GLU A 281 -23.10 -6.76 -11.63
N LEU A 282 -24.35 -6.98 -12.06
CA LEU A 282 -25.07 -8.22 -11.78
C LEU A 282 -24.40 -9.47 -12.37
N ASN A 283 -23.78 -9.33 -13.54
CA ASN A 283 -23.14 -10.44 -14.26
C ASN A 283 -21.62 -10.50 -14.04
N SER A 284 -21.10 -9.71 -13.11
CA SER A 284 -19.68 -9.68 -12.79
C SER A 284 -19.38 -10.63 -11.64
N THR A 285 -18.15 -11.14 -11.61
CA THR A 285 -17.69 -12.08 -10.58
C THR A 285 -16.31 -11.70 -10.09
N GLY A 286 -16.16 -11.52 -8.78
CA GLY A 286 -14.86 -11.34 -8.14
C GLY A 286 -14.23 -12.69 -7.78
N ILE A 287 -12.91 -12.79 -7.87
CA ILE A 287 -12.16 -14.01 -7.53
C ILE A 287 -11.15 -13.67 -6.45
N VAL A 288 -11.25 -14.37 -5.31
CA VAL A 288 -10.29 -14.28 -4.21
C VAL A 288 -9.78 -15.69 -3.92
N ARG A 289 -8.55 -16.01 -4.31
CA ARG A 289 -8.02 -17.37 -4.16
C ARG A 289 -6.53 -17.46 -3.87
N ASN A 290 -6.07 -18.54 -3.25
CA ASN A 290 -4.64 -18.77 -3.01
C ASN A 290 -3.94 -17.65 -2.22
N ASN A 291 -4.68 -16.82 -1.46
CA ASN A 291 -4.10 -15.76 -0.65
C ASN A 291 -3.86 -16.26 0.78
N LEU A 292 -2.83 -15.69 1.42
CA LEU A 292 -2.60 -15.84 2.85
C LEU A 292 -3.08 -14.57 3.56
N PHE A 293 -4.14 -14.68 4.35
CA PHE A 293 -4.56 -13.66 5.30
C PHE A 293 -4.13 -14.08 6.69
N ALA A 294 -3.10 -13.44 7.24
CA ALA A 294 -2.60 -13.82 8.56
C ALA A 294 -2.33 -12.64 9.49
N TYR A 295 -2.63 -12.83 10.77
CA TYR A 295 -2.37 -11.86 11.85
C TYR A 295 -3.01 -10.48 11.64
N ASN A 296 -4.04 -10.36 10.79
CA ASN A 296 -4.80 -9.12 10.66
C ASN A 296 -5.79 -9.01 11.82
N ASP A 297 -6.16 -7.79 12.22
CA ASP A 297 -7.24 -7.64 13.23
C ASP A 297 -8.55 -8.19 12.64
N ILE A 298 -8.79 -7.93 11.36
CA ILE A 298 -9.88 -8.54 10.58
C ILE A 298 -9.29 -9.07 9.27
N ALA A 299 -9.49 -10.33 8.92
CA ALA A 299 -8.97 -10.87 7.66
C ALA A 299 -9.72 -10.26 6.46
N ILE A 300 -11.06 -10.35 6.44
CA ILE A 300 -11.91 -9.68 5.44
C ILE A 300 -13.10 -9.00 6.12
N GLU A 301 -13.30 -7.72 5.81
CA GLU A 301 -14.51 -6.95 6.15
C GLU A 301 -15.32 -6.67 4.88
N MET A 302 -16.59 -7.05 4.87
CA MET A 302 -17.49 -6.83 3.73
C MET A 302 -18.73 -6.03 4.13
N LEU A 303 -19.22 -5.19 3.22
CA LEU A 303 -20.58 -4.66 3.36
C LEU A 303 -21.63 -5.76 3.06
N PRO A 304 -22.84 -5.68 3.63
CA PRO A 304 -23.87 -6.71 3.46
C PRO A 304 -24.37 -6.88 2.01
N SER A 305 -24.11 -5.88 1.15
CA SER A 305 -24.51 -5.89 -0.26
C SER A 305 -23.56 -6.67 -1.17
N VAL A 306 -22.38 -7.06 -0.68
CA VAL A 306 -21.34 -7.76 -1.42
C VAL A 306 -21.79 -9.18 -1.74
N ARG A 307 -21.76 -9.52 -3.03
CA ARG A 307 -22.25 -10.78 -3.60
C ARG A 307 -21.43 -11.15 -4.83
N HIS A 308 -21.59 -12.38 -5.33
CA HIS A 308 -20.95 -12.89 -6.55
C HIS A 308 -19.41 -12.89 -6.50
N ASN A 309 -18.84 -13.17 -5.33
CA ASN A 309 -17.42 -13.48 -5.19
C ASN A 309 -17.21 -14.98 -5.03
N LEU A 310 -16.18 -15.51 -5.70
CA LEU A 310 -15.67 -16.87 -5.56
C LEU A 310 -14.46 -16.84 -4.64
N ILE A 311 -14.59 -17.40 -3.44
CA ILE A 311 -13.60 -17.30 -2.36
C ILE A 311 -13.19 -18.71 -1.94
N SER A 312 -12.04 -19.19 -2.44
CA SER A 312 -11.57 -20.58 -2.24
C SER A 312 -10.05 -20.66 -2.22
N ASP A 313 -9.50 -21.73 -1.65
CA ASP A 313 -8.06 -22.00 -1.53
C ASP A 313 -7.26 -20.87 -0.83
N ASN A 314 -7.91 -20.02 -0.03
CA ASN A 314 -7.22 -19.04 0.81
C ASN A 314 -6.88 -19.66 2.17
N SER A 315 -5.86 -19.10 2.83
CA SER A 315 -5.50 -19.44 4.20
C SER A 315 -5.78 -18.28 5.14
N PHE A 316 -6.69 -18.49 6.08
CA PHE A 316 -7.04 -17.54 7.14
C PHE A 316 -6.40 -17.99 8.46
N ILE A 317 -5.27 -17.38 8.82
CA ILE A 317 -4.41 -17.85 9.90
C ILE A 317 -4.27 -16.80 11.00
N GLU A 318 -4.75 -17.11 12.21
CA GLU A 318 -4.52 -16.30 13.41
C GLU A 318 -4.89 -14.82 13.25
N ASN A 319 -5.94 -14.52 12.47
CA ASN A 319 -6.56 -13.19 12.48
C ASN A 319 -7.43 -13.06 13.73
N GLU A 320 -7.55 -11.87 14.33
CA GLU A 320 -8.42 -11.72 15.51
C GLU A 320 -9.88 -12.01 15.17
N GLN A 321 -10.31 -11.59 13.97
CA GLN A 321 -11.58 -11.96 13.35
C GLN A 321 -11.32 -12.44 11.92
N GLN A 322 -11.81 -13.63 11.55
CA GLN A 322 -11.62 -14.15 10.19
C GLN A 322 -12.42 -13.32 9.18
N ILE A 323 -13.74 -13.23 9.34
CA ILE A 323 -14.63 -12.49 8.43
C ILE A 323 -15.62 -11.65 9.25
N VAL A 324 -15.79 -10.38 8.86
CA VAL A 324 -16.76 -9.45 9.47
C VAL A 324 -17.69 -8.89 8.40
N VAL A 325 -18.98 -8.79 8.72
CA VAL A 325 -19.94 -8.02 7.94
C VAL A 325 -20.19 -6.70 8.63
N ALA A 326 -19.77 -5.60 8.02
CA ALA A 326 -19.96 -4.27 8.55
C ALA A 326 -21.47 -3.95 8.65
N GLY A 327 -21.96 -3.65 9.86
CA GLY A 327 -23.37 -3.44 10.13
C GLY A 327 -24.20 -4.72 10.32
N GLY A 328 -23.57 -5.90 10.26
CA GLY A 328 -24.22 -7.20 10.42
C GLY A 328 -24.94 -7.70 9.16
N GLY A 329 -25.46 -8.93 9.20
CA GLY A 329 -26.09 -9.58 8.05
C GLY A 329 -25.38 -10.89 7.68
N GLN A 330 -25.55 -11.32 6.42
CA GLN A 330 -25.01 -12.59 5.92
C GLN A 330 -24.47 -12.38 4.50
N LEU A 331 -23.47 -13.18 4.11
CA LEU A 331 -22.78 -13.11 2.83
C LEU A 331 -23.18 -14.28 1.90
N ARG A 332 -24.47 -14.63 1.91
CA ARG A 332 -25.01 -15.85 1.27
C ARG A 332 -24.82 -15.92 -0.24
N ASP A 333 -24.75 -14.76 -0.88
CA ASP A 333 -24.64 -14.68 -2.34
C ASP A 333 -23.16 -14.71 -2.81
N ASN A 334 -22.22 -15.04 -1.92
CA ASN A 334 -20.83 -15.35 -2.25
C ASN A 334 -20.59 -16.86 -2.08
N GLU A 335 -19.70 -17.41 -2.90
CA GLU A 335 -19.36 -18.84 -2.92
C GLU A 335 -18.04 -19.06 -2.17
N TRP A 336 -18.11 -19.79 -1.06
CA TRP A 336 -16.97 -20.10 -0.18
C TRP A 336 -16.36 -21.49 -0.43
N THR A 337 -17.01 -22.27 -1.31
CA THR A 337 -16.59 -23.60 -1.73
C THR A 337 -16.76 -23.68 -3.24
N VAL A 338 -15.67 -23.74 -3.98
CA VAL A 338 -15.65 -23.75 -5.44
C VAL A 338 -15.03 -25.05 -5.92
N SER A 339 -15.73 -25.80 -6.79
CA SER A 339 -15.23 -27.09 -7.32
C SER A 339 -14.79 -28.07 -6.21
N ASP A 340 -15.64 -28.25 -5.19
CA ASP A 340 -15.41 -29.11 -4.02
C ASP A 340 -14.21 -28.73 -3.14
N ARG A 341 -13.71 -27.49 -3.25
CA ARG A 341 -12.64 -26.96 -2.40
C ARG A 341 -13.01 -25.63 -1.77
N GLY A 342 -12.82 -25.54 -0.46
CA GLY A 342 -13.05 -24.35 0.35
C GLY A 342 -11.76 -23.63 0.70
N ASN A 343 -11.72 -23.04 1.89
CA ASN A 343 -10.59 -22.30 2.43
C ASN A 343 -10.03 -23.01 3.67
N TYR A 344 -8.77 -22.71 4.01
CA TYR A 344 -8.19 -23.10 5.29
C TYR A 344 -8.51 -22.05 6.36
N TRP A 345 -8.93 -22.50 7.53
CA TRP A 345 -9.25 -21.65 8.68
C TRP A 345 -8.50 -22.16 9.92
N SER A 346 -7.68 -21.33 10.55
CA SER A 346 -6.90 -21.75 11.73
C SER A 346 -7.77 -22.10 12.95
N ASP A 347 -9.01 -21.63 12.98
CA ASP A 347 -10.02 -21.93 14.00
C ASP A 347 -10.99 -23.05 13.59
N TYR A 348 -10.76 -23.73 12.46
CA TYR A 348 -11.51 -24.92 12.08
C TYR A 348 -11.20 -26.09 13.02
N ALA A 349 -12.25 -26.61 13.67
CA ALA A 349 -12.17 -27.70 14.64
C ALA A 349 -12.75 -29.03 14.11
N GLY A 350 -12.77 -29.21 12.79
CA GLY A 350 -13.19 -30.48 12.17
C GLY A 350 -12.05 -31.49 12.04
N TYR A 351 -12.30 -32.54 11.26
CA TYR A 351 -11.34 -33.61 10.99
C TYR A 351 -11.41 -34.03 9.52
N ASP A 352 -10.35 -34.67 9.06
CA ASP A 352 -10.19 -35.21 7.71
C ASP A 352 -10.10 -36.73 7.83
N GLY A 353 -11.18 -37.42 7.49
CA GLY A 353 -11.36 -38.85 7.77
C GLY A 353 -10.69 -39.74 6.74
N ASP A 354 -10.66 -39.31 5.48
CA ASP A 354 -10.10 -40.04 4.34
C ASP A 354 -8.72 -39.52 3.89
N ALA A 355 -8.20 -38.49 4.55
CA ALA A 355 -6.89 -37.86 4.34
C ALA A 355 -6.74 -37.23 2.94
N ASP A 356 -7.82 -36.70 2.38
CA ASP A 356 -7.83 -36.01 1.08
C ASP A 356 -7.45 -34.52 1.16
N GLY A 357 -7.24 -34.00 2.38
CA GLY A 357 -6.90 -32.60 2.65
C GLY A 357 -8.13 -31.69 2.83
N VAL A 358 -9.34 -32.25 2.84
CA VAL A 358 -10.62 -31.56 3.00
C VAL A 358 -11.31 -32.05 4.27
N GLY A 359 -11.96 -31.13 4.98
CA GLY A 359 -12.67 -31.43 6.20
C GLY A 359 -14.01 -32.12 5.96
N GLU A 360 -14.33 -33.10 6.80
CA GLU A 360 -15.58 -33.88 6.75
C GLU A 360 -16.80 -33.10 7.25
N ILE A 361 -16.57 -31.97 7.92
CA ILE A 361 -17.61 -31.12 8.49
C ILE A 361 -17.45 -29.71 7.92
N ALA A 362 -18.54 -29.11 7.47
CA ALA A 362 -18.55 -27.73 7.01
C ALA A 362 -18.05 -26.75 8.09
N TYR A 363 -17.23 -25.79 7.68
CA TYR A 363 -16.89 -24.63 8.51
C TYR A 363 -18.03 -23.61 8.50
N ARG A 364 -18.39 -23.10 9.67
CA ARG A 364 -19.49 -22.14 9.85
C ARG A 364 -19.02 -20.99 10.70
N ALA A 365 -18.99 -19.78 10.14
CA ALA A 365 -18.64 -18.57 10.89
C ALA A 365 -19.85 -18.14 11.76
N GLU A 366 -19.94 -18.71 12.96
CA GLU A 366 -21.11 -18.63 13.86
C GLU A 366 -20.85 -17.89 15.18
N ARG A 367 -19.76 -17.13 15.32
CA ARG A 367 -19.50 -16.44 16.60
C ARG A 367 -20.54 -15.34 16.82
N LEU A 368 -21.39 -15.52 17.83
CA LEU A 368 -22.34 -14.51 18.30
C LEU A 368 -21.64 -13.19 18.59
N LEU A 369 -20.40 -13.25 19.07
CA LEU A 369 -19.56 -12.08 19.28
C LEU A 369 -19.23 -11.35 17.97
N ASP A 370 -18.91 -12.03 16.87
CA ASP A 370 -18.51 -11.35 15.62
C ASP A 370 -19.67 -10.52 15.04
N ASN A 371 -20.90 -11.03 15.15
CA ASN A 371 -22.10 -10.30 14.73
C ASN A 371 -22.35 -9.07 15.64
N LEU A 372 -22.12 -9.21 16.95
CA LEU A 372 -22.19 -8.10 17.89
C LEU A 372 -21.05 -7.08 17.68
N LEU A 373 -19.83 -7.52 17.36
CA LEU A 373 -18.68 -6.66 17.09
C LEU A 373 -18.84 -5.87 15.79
N GLY A 374 -19.44 -6.48 14.75
CA GLY A 374 -19.75 -5.81 13.49
C GLY A 374 -20.83 -4.73 13.60
N SER A 375 -21.73 -4.86 14.59
CA SER A 375 -22.80 -3.88 14.85
C SER A 375 -22.49 -2.89 15.99
N ARG A 376 -21.60 -3.28 16.92
CA ARG A 376 -21.14 -2.47 18.06
C ARG A 376 -19.61 -2.60 18.21
N PRO A 377 -18.84 -1.82 17.46
CA PRO A 377 -17.38 -1.85 17.51
C PRO A 377 -16.79 -1.59 18.91
N GLU A 378 -17.54 -0.91 19.79
CA GLU A 378 -17.11 -0.62 21.17
C GLU A 378 -16.94 -1.89 22.00
N LEU A 379 -17.60 -2.99 21.61
CA LEU A 379 -17.47 -4.29 22.27
C LEU A 379 -16.08 -4.91 22.06
N ARG A 380 -15.25 -4.38 21.13
CA ARG A 380 -13.85 -4.81 20.98
C ARG A 380 -13.03 -4.62 22.25
N LEU A 381 -13.42 -3.70 23.15
CA LEU A 381 -12.79 -3.53 24.46
C LEU A 381 -12.80 -4.82 25.31
N PHE A 382 -13.77 -5.71 25.07
CA PHE A 382 -13.91 -6.97 25.80
C PHE A 382 -13.21 -8.14 25.11
N LEU A 383 -12.55 -7.94 23.96
CA LEU A 383 -11.73 -8.97 23.33
C LEU A 383 -10.72 -9.51 24.32
N TYR A 384 -10.51 -10.83 24.30
CA TYR A 384 -9.67 -11.57 25.24
C TYR A 384 -10.13 -11.56 26.71
N SER A 385 -11.30 -11.01 27.03
CA SER A 385 -11.86 -11.09 28.39
C SER A 385 -12.61 -12.41 28.62
N PRO A 386 -12.74 -12.88 29.89
CA PRO A 386 -13.55 -14.05 30.22
C PRO A 386 -15.03 -13.94 29.80
N VAL A 387 -15.54 -12.72 29.65
CA VAL A 387 -16.94 -12.47 29.23
C VAL A 387 -17.18 -12.98 27.81
N VAL A 388 -16.22 -12.77 26.91
CA VAL A 388 -16.30 -13.28 25.54
C VAL A 388 -16.43 -14.80 25.51
N ASN A 389 -15.57 -15.49 26.25
CA ASN A 389 -15.61 -16.96 26.33
C ASN A 389 -16.93 -17.47 26.92
N ALA A 390 -17.50 -16.75 27.90
CA ALA A 390 -18.79 -17.11 28.48
C ALA A 390 -19.96 -16.91 27.49
N VAL A 391 -19.93 -15.83 26.70
CA VAL A 391 -20.94 -15.56 25.65
C VAL A 391 -20.84 -16.59 24.53
N ASP A 392 -19.63 -16.90 24.05
CA ASP A 392 -19.41 -17.92 23.02
C ASP A 392 -19.84 -19.31 23.51
N PHE A 393 -19.54 -19.67 24.77
CA PHE A 393 -20.00 -20.92 25.36
C PHE A 393 -21.52 -20.98 25.45
N ALA A 394 -22.18 -19.91 25.92
CA ALA A 394 -23.63 -19.85 26.01
C ALA A 394 -24.30 -19.99 24.63
N ALA A 395 -23.76 -19.33 23.60
CA ALA A 395 -24.25 -19.46 22.22
C ALA A 395 -24.13 -20.91 21.70
N ARG A 396 -23.03 -21.61 22.03
CA ARG A 396 -22.85 -23.03 21.68
C ARG A 396 -23.81 -23.95 22.44
N ALA A 397 -24.02 -23.69 23.73
CA ALA A 397 -24.83 -24.54 24.62
C ALA A 397 -26.34 -24.43 24.40
N PHE A 398 -26.84 -23.30 23.89
CA PHE A 398 -28.29 -23.05 23.71
C PHE A 398 -28.65 -22.79 22.24
N PRO A 399 -29.12 -23.80 21.49
CA PRO A 399 -29.44 -23.66 20.06
C PRO A 399 -30.47 -22.58 19.72
N LEU A 400 -31.38 -22.22 20.64
CA LEU A 400 -32.38 -21.16 20.42
C LEU A 400 -31.79 -19.75 20.25
N VAL A 401 -30.55 -19.51 20.69
CA VAL A 401 -29.86 -18.21 20.58
C VAL A 401 -28.70 -18.25 19.58
N ARG A 402 -28.55 -19.34 18.81
CA ARG A 402 -27.51 -19.43 17.78
C ARG A 402 -27.82 -18.46 16.64
N PRO A 403 -26.92 -17.51 16.34
CA PRO A 403 -27.09 -16.65 15.18
C PRO A 403 -27.02 -17.50 13.90
N GLN A 404 -27.67 -17.03 12.84
CA GLN A 404 -27.43 -17.58 11.51
C GLN A 404 -25.95 -17.37 11.14
N PRO A 405 -25.29 -18.36 10.53
CA PRO A 405 -23.91 -18.22 10.11
C PRO A 405 -23.77 -17.07 9.11
N ILE A 406 -22.70 -16.30 9.24
CA ILE A 406 -22.37 -15.22 8.30
C ILE A 406 -22.06 -15.81 6.92
N LEU A 407 -21.34 -16.94 6.92
CA LEU A 407 -20.98 -17.75 5.77
C LEU A 407 -20.87 -19.22 6.18
N VAL A 408 -20.94 -20.09 5.17
CA VAL A 408 -20.69 -21.53 5.31
C VAL A 408 -19.70 -21.94 4.22
N ASP A 409 -18.64 -22.64 4.61
CA ASP A 409 -17.71 -23.31 3.73
C ASP A 409 -17.92 -24.82 3.90
N GLU A 410 -18.45 -25.46 2.87
CA GLU A 410 -18.86 -26.87 2.89
C GLU A 410 -17.67 -27.83 2.77
N LYS A 411 -16.51 -27.35 2.31
CA LYS A 411 -15.31 -28.16 2.03
C LYS A 411 -14.05 -27.46 2.55
N PRO A 412 -13.97 -27.13 3.85
CA PRO A 412 -12.81 -26.42 4.41
C PRO A 412 -11.54 -27.25 4.24
N LEU A 413 -10.42 -26.60 3.97
CA LEU A 413 -9.13 -27.27 3.84
C LEU A 413 -8.55 -27.57 5.23
N THR A 414 -7.86 -28.70 5.37
CA THR A 414 -7.22 -29.11 6.63
C THR A 414 -5.77 -28.69 6.76
N GLN A 415 -5.17 -28.23 5.66
CA GLN A 415 -3.84 -27.63 5.64
C GLN A 415 -3.85 -26.26 4.94
N PRO A 416 -3.00 -25.31 5.41
CA PRO A 416 -2.91 -24.01 4.79
C PRO A 416 -2.26 -24.08 3.42
N VAL A 417 -2.83 -23.35 2.47
CA VAL A 417 -2.22 -23.00 1.19
C VAL A 417 -1.34 -21.76 1.38
N MET A 418 -0.04 -21.89 1.11
CA MET A 418 0.93 -20.81 1.26
C MET A 418 1.34 -20.26 -0.10
N PRO A 419 1.16 -18.95 -0.36
CA PRO A 419 1.66 -18.36 -1.59
C PRO A 419 3.19 -18.37 -1.60
N THR A 420 3.79 -18.96 -2.63
CA THR A 420 5.26 -19.11 -2.74
C THR A 420 5.90 -18.01 -3.59
N ALA A 421 5.18 -17.47 -4.58
CA ALA A 421 5.67 -16.42 -5.48
C ALA A 421 5.63 -15.02 -4.86
N ALA A 422 4.69 -14.76 -3.93
CA ALA A 422 4.65 -13.49 -3.24
C ALA A 422 5.98 -13.20 -2.51
N PRO A 423 6.41 -11.93 -2.42
CA PRO A 423 7.59 -11.58 -1.67
C PRO A 423 7.42 -11.79 -0.16
N LEU A 424 8.52 -12.11 0.53
CA LEU A 424 8.54 -12.19 1.99
C LEU A 424 8.67 -10.77 2.58
N PRO A 425 8.16 -10.55 3.81
CA PRO A 425 8.57 -9.41 4.62
C PRO A 425 10.10 -9.34 4.65
N ILE A 426 10.64 -8.17 4.37
CA ILE A 426 12.06 -7.91 4.60
C ILE A 426 12.21 -7.77 6.11
N ASP A 427 13.15 -8.49 6.72
CA ASP A 427 13.45 -8.36 8.15
C ASP A 427 13.66 -6.87 8.46
N ALA A 428 12.66 -6.25 9.10
CA ALA A 428 12.87 -5.04 9.84
C ALA A 428 13.80 -5.46 10.98
N GLY A 429 15.10 -5.24 10.78
CA GLY A 429 16.17 -5.82 11.60
C GLY A 429 15.78 -5.90 13.06
N GLU A 430 15.92 -7.11 13.64
CA GLU A 430 15.61 -7.48 15.02
C GLU A 430 14.86 -6.38 15.79
N GLY A 431 13.54 -6.31 15.60
CA GLY A 431 12.69 -5.51 16.48
C GLY A 431 13.08 -5.84 17.92
N GLU A 432 13.55 -4.84 18.63
CA GLU A 432 14.14 -4.97 19.96
C GLU A 432 13.14 -5.71 20.88
N LEU A 433 13.32 -7.02 21.11
CA LEU A 433 12.40 -7.86 21.89
C LEU A 433 12.43 -7.53 23.40
N TRP A 434 13.27 -6.59 23.84
CA TRP A 434 13.42 -6.22 25.25
C TRP A 434 12.17 -5.68 25.94
N PRO A 435 11.20 -5.00 25.30
CA PRO A 435 9.95 -4.63 25.94
C PRO A 435 9.13 -5.86 26.32
N VAL A 436 9.19 -6.94 25.53
CA VAL A 436 8.54 -8.23 25.85
C VAL A 436 9.20 -8.88 27.07
N PHE A 437 10.52 -8.73 27.23
CA PHE A 437 11.25 -9.18 28.42
C PHE A 437 10.93 -8.35 29.68
N LEU A 438 10.37 -7.14 29.55
CA LEU A 438 9.92 -6.33 30.69
C LEU A 438 8.49 -6.64 31.16
N LEU A 439 7.68 -7.29 30.33
CA LEU A 439 6.28 -7.63 30.67
C LEU A 439 6.14 -8.45 31.96
N PRO A 440 6.98 -9.49 32.23
CA PRO A 440 6.94 -10.24 33.48
C PRO A 440 7.24 -9.37 34.71
N LEU A 441 8.16 -8.41 34.59
CA LEU A 441 8.50 -7.47 35.67
C LEU A 441 7.36 -6.50 35.94
N ALA A 442 6.70 -6.00 34.89
CA ALA A 442 5.53 -5.13 35.02
C ALA A 442 4.33 -5.87 35.64
N LEU A 443 4.07 -7.11 35.24
CA LEU A 443 3.02 -7.97 35.82
C LEU A 443 3.32 -8.32 37.29
N LEU A 444 4.59 -8.60 37.64
CA LEU A 444 5.01 -8.83 39.01
C LEU A 444 4.84 -7.58 39.88
N ALA A 445 5.21 -6.40 39.37
CA ALA A 445 5.01 -5.13 40.06
C ALA A 445 3.51 -4.85 40.30
N LEU A 446 2.66 -5.08 39.29
CA LEU A 446 1.21 -4.93 39.42
C LEU A 446 0.63 -5.91 40.47
N PHE A 447 1.09 -7.16 40.47
CA PHE A 447 0.70 -8.16 41.48
C PHE A 447 1.10 -7.73 42.90
N ILE A 448 2.31 -7.19 43.08
CA ILE A 448 2.80 -6.67 44.37
C ILE A 448 1.94 -5.47 44.81
N ILE A 449 1.65 -4.53 43.91
CA ILE A 449 0.80 -3.36 44.22
C ILE A 449 -0.62 -3.81 44.65
N LEU A 450 -1.22 -4.78 43.95
CA LEU A 450 -2.53 -5.32 44.29
C LEU A 450 -2.52 -6.08 45.65
N ARG A 451 -1.40 -6.72 45.99
CA ARG A 451 -1.20 -7.39 47.29
C ARG A 451 -0.98 -6.40 48.43
N VAL A 452 -0.22 -5.32 48.21
CA VAL A 452 0.11 -4.30 49.20
C VAL A 452 -1.05 -3.32 49.41
N GLY A 453 -1.84 -3.06 48.37
CA GLY A 453 -3.06 -2.24 48.41
C GLY A 453 -4.21 -2.86 49.19
N ARG A 454 -4.18 -4.17 49.47
CA ARG A 454 -5.09 -4.83 50.42
C ARG A 454 -4.67 -4.50 51.87
N ARG A 455 -4.81 -3.23 52.28
CA ARG A 455 -4.91 -2.92 53.71
C ARG A 455 -6.15 -3.61 54.25
N ARG A 456 -5.97 -4.55 55.18
CA ARG A 456 -7.07 -5.21 55.90
C ARG A 456 -7.91 -4.13 56.59
N TYR A 457 -9.07 -3.82 56.02
CA TYR A 457 -10.09 -3.07 56.75
C TYR A 457 -10.54 -3.95 57.92
N HIS A 458 -10.13 -3.58 59.14
CA HIS A 458 -10.73 -4.11 60.36
C HIS A 458 -12.08 -3.42 60.55
N MET A 459 -13.17 -4.15 60.38
CA MET A 459 -14.49 -3.70 60.80
C MET A 459 -14.48 -3.51 62.32
N PRO A 460 -15.02 -2.40 62.87
CA PRO A 460 -15.13 -2.23 64.31
C PRO A 460 -16.04 -3.33 64.89
N SER A 461 -15.65 -3.93 66.01
CA SER A 461 -16.47 -4.91 66.71
C SER A 461 -17.75 -4.25 67.25
N PRO A 462 -18.91 -4.94 67.20
CA PRO A 462 -20.15 -4.37 67.70
C PRO A 462 -20.08 -4.19 69.22
N LEU A 463 -20.37 -2.97 69.67
CA LEU A 463 -20.59 -2.65 71.08
C LEU A 463 -21.80 -3.46 71.58
N ALA A 464 -21.57 -4.25 72.63
CA ALA A 464 -22.63 -4.86 73.41
C ALA A 464 -23.38 -3.76 74.17
N THR A 465 -24.62 -3.49 73.79
CA THR A 465 -25.56 -2.72 74.61
C THR A 465 -26.61 -3.64 75.23
N GLN A 466 -26.73 -3.45 76.54
CA GLN A 466 -27.43 -4.25 77.51
C GLN A 466 -28.94 -4.34 77.31
N THR A 467 -29.47 -5.44 77.83
CA THR A 467 -30.86 -5.72 78.17
C THR A 467 -31.53 -4.67 79.06
N GLY A 468 -32.81 -4.39 78.75
CA GLY A 468 -33.79 -3.72 79.60
C GLY A 468 -34.74 -2.92 78.72
N GLY A 469 -36.06 -3.11 78.66
CA GLY A 469 -37.01 -3.81 79.51
C GLY A 469 -38.29 -2.95 79.50
N LEU A 470 -39.46 -3.59 79.30
CA LEU A 470 -40.83 -3.09 79.57
C LEU A 470 -41.35 -1.95 78.64
N SER A 471 -42.62 -1.79 78.31
CA SER A 471 -43.89 -2.51 78.52
C SER A 471 -44.99 -1.82 77.69
N HIS A 472 -46.03 -2.60 77.31
CA HIS A 472 -47.45 -2.24 77.13
C HIS A 472 -47.92 -0.85 76.68
N GLY A 473 -48.89 -0.83 75.76
CA GLY A 473 -49.99 0.14 75.80
C GLY A 473 -50.68 0.41 74.46
N GLU A 474 -51.80 -0.30 74.25
CA GLU A 474 -52.94 -0.08 73.32
C GLU A 474 -52.72 -0.04 71.79
#